data_AF-A0A7D8UJE6-F1
#
_entry.id   AF-A0A7D8UJE6-F1
#
_cell.length_a   1.000
_cell.length_b   1.000
_cell.length_c   1.000
_cell.angle_alpha   90.00
_cell.angle_beta   90.00
_cell.angle_gamma   90.00
#
_symmetry.space_group_name_H-M   'P 1'
#
loop_
_entity.id
_entity.type
_entity.pdbx_description
1 polymer ?
#
loop_
_entity_poly.entity_id
_entity_poly.type
_entity_poly.pdbx_seq_one_letter_code
_entity_poly.pdbx_strand_id
1 'polypeptide(L)'
;MRRGDARLRRRGQAPRLLRPQPPAARHDADDQGPAPPARRPGPRRDLRRRSRRAVNPTHDAIPNPGGLRTAAPALRPGEAALCVLASSSGGNCSVLIHHDRGRRRAVLIDAGLSPRRTALALARLGLRLADVADICFTHLDTDHCHPGWKRPPRDCSATFRIHRRHMGRAERAGLLYHTHTEPFDDDFTLAPCACVRTSLFEHDHLGVAAFRFEFTGEPSESTKNTDKNEPYPLASLAYATDLGRMTEHGLRTLAGVGVLAIESNYCPRLQLDSDRPDFLKRRIMTGAGHLSNDEAHDAACAIAPREHAVFLHLSRQCNRPELVSQLHEGADYARTIAHHAEPTRWVRVTPSAPSTTPRPETTAHHHRRHPPQLPLFAHANAHEHPPAQAPR
;
A
#
# COMPACT_ATOMS: atom_id res chain seq x y z
N MET A 1 56.53 51.03 30.69
CA MET A 1 55.62 51.12 31.85
C MET A 1 54.93 49.77 32.05
N ARG A 2 55.11 49.17 33.25
CA ARG A 2 54.22 48.27 34.06
C ARG A 2 53.12 47.45 33.35
N ARG A 3 52.74 46.23 33.74
CA ARG A 3 53.09 45.22 34.76
C ARG A 3 52.25 43.98 34.34
N GLY A 4 52.74 42.77 34.61
CA GLY A 4 51.96 41.54 34.41
C GLY A 4 50.80 41.39 35.40
N ASP A 5 49.86 40.51 35.06
CA ASP A 5 48.96 39.94 36.06
C ASP A 5 48.50 38.53 35.67
N ALA A 6 48.85 37.59 36.54
CA ALA A 6 48.40 36.21 36.55
C ALA A 6 47.07 36.12 37.30
N ARG A 7 46.11 35.30 36.83
CA ARG A 7 44.94 34.91 37.63
C ARG A 7 44.86 33.41 37.79
N LEU A 8 45.11 33.01 39.04
CA LEU A 8 44.89 31.68 39.60
C LEU A 8 43.46 31.61 40.19
N ARG A 9 42.77 30.50 39.88
CA ARG A 9 41.82 29.71 40.71
C ARG A 9 40.87 30.44 41.69
N ARG A 10 39.57 30.21 41.53
CA ARG A 10 38.70 29.69 42.62
C ARG A 10 37.60 28.76 42.06
N ARG A 11 37.53 27.55 42.61
CA ARG A 11 36.42 26.59 42.49
C ARG A 11 35.27 27.08 43.37
N GLY A 12 34.07 27.21 42.81
CA GLY A 12 32.82 27.40 43.54
C GLY A 12 31.91 26.20 43.32
N GLN A 13 31.52 25.54 44.40
CA GLN A 13 30.55 24.44 44.46
C GLN A 13 29.16 24.92 44.03
N ALA A 14 28.47 24.13 43.20
CA ALA A 14 27.06 24.31 42.90
C ALA A 14 26.19 23.49 43.89
N PRO A 15 25.03 24.02 44.33
CA PRO A 15 24.17 23.37 45.32
C PRO A 15 23.32 22.24 44.70
N ARG A 16 23.12 21.18 45.48
CA ARG A 16 22.21 20.05 45.20
C ARG A 16 20.76 20.54 45.25
N LEU A 17 20.01 20.35 44.16
CA LEU A 17 18.55 20.44 44.16
C LEU A 17 17.92 19.04 44.11
N LEU A 18 16.91 18.88 44.97
CA LEU A 18 16.21 17.65 45.34
C LEU A 18 15.53 16.95 44.15
N ARG A 19 15.61 15.62 44.14
CA ARG A 19 14.70 14.75 43.38
C ARG A 19 13.36 14.60 44.14
N PRO A 20 12.19 14.66 43.49
CA PRO A 20 10.94 14.29 44.13
C PRO A 20 10.85 12.76 44.30
N GLN A 21 10.47 12.31 45.50
CA GLN A 21 10.13 10.92 45.80
C GLN A 21 8.70 10.59 45.31
N PRO A 22 8.40 9.33 44.93
CA PRO A 22 7.05 8.88 44.66
C PRO A 22 6.26 8.68 45.98
N PRO A 23 4.93 8.89 45.99
CA PRO A 23 4.14 8.71 47.21
C PRO A 23 3.98 7.24 47.58
N ALA A 24 4.06 7.00 48.88
CA ALA A 24 3.94 5.71 49.55
C ALA A 24 2.50 5.15 49.48
N ALA A 25 2.44 3.82 49.41
CA ALA A 25 1.24 3.01 49.52
C ALA A 25 0.50 3.24 50.85
N ARG A 26 -0.83 3.30 50.78
CA ARG A 26 -1.71 3.11 51.94
C ARG A 26 -2.51 1.83 51.74
N HIS A 27 -2.41 0.96 52.73
CA HIS A 27 -3.31 -0.16 52.98
C HIS A 27 -4.56 0.35 53.69
N ASP A 28 -5.73 -0.15 53.28
CA ASP A 28 -6.94 -0.50 54.05
C ASP A 28 -7.78 -1.34 53.05
N ALA A 29 -7.86 -2.66 53.17
CA ALA A 29 -8.75 -3.47 54.03
C ALA A 29 -10.22 -3.49 53.56
N ASP A 30 -10.70 -4.73 53.33
CA ASP A 30 -12.08 -5.22 53.18
C ASP A 30 -12.88 -4.93 51.90
N ASP A 31 -12.89 -5.91 50.98
CA ASP A 31 -14.14 -6.52 50.48
C ASP A 31 -13.86 -7.92 49.87
N GLN A 32 -14.42 -8.98 50.47
CA GLN A 32 -14.27 -10.37 50.04
C GLN A 32 -15.42 -10.77 49.10
N GLY A 33 -15.13 -10.87 47.80
CA GLY A 33 -15.98 -11.56 46.82
C GLY A 33 -15.58 -13.04 46.63
N PRO A 34 -16.53 -13.98 46.42
CA PRO A 34 -16.24 -15.40 46.49
C PRO A 34 -15.51 -15.95 45.25
N ALA A 35 -14.59 -16.88 45.50
CA ALA A 35 -13.75 -17.57 44.52
C ALA A 35 -14.54 -18.56 43.62
N PRO A 36 -14.08 -18.80 42.37
CA PRO A 36 -14.69 -19.78 41.47
C PRO A 36 -14.35 -21.24 41.89
N PRO A 37 -15.25 -22.21 41.69
CA PRO A 37 -15.07 -23.57 42.20
C PRO A 37 -14.03 -24.39 41.42
N ALA A 38 -13.26 -25.16 42.19
CA ALA A 38 -12.22 -26.07 41.74
C ALA A 38 -12.74 -27.25 40.90
N ARG A 39 -11.99 -27.59 39.85
CA ARG A 39 -12.21 -28.79 39.01
C ARG A 39 -11.92 -30.07 39.79
N ARG A 40 -12.88 -31.00 39.80
CA ARG A 40 -12.71 -32.38 40.31
C ARG A 40 -11.92 -33.25 39.32
N PRO A 41 -11.07 -34.18 39.78
CA PRO A 41 -10.39 -35.14 38.92
C PRO A 41 -11.31 -36.34 38.60
N GLY A 42 -11.48 -36.65 37.32
CA GLY A 42 -12.17 -37.85 36.83
C GLY A 42 -11.24 -39.07 36.75
N PRO A 43 -11.78 -40.31 36.77
CA PRO A 43 -11.01 -41.51 37.05
C PRO A 43 -10.21 -41.99 35.84
N ARG A 44 -9.01 -42.52 36.10
CA ARG A 44 -8.21 -43.30 35.16
C ARG A 44 -8.92 -44.62 34.84
N ARG A 45 -9.11 -44.92 33.56
CA ARG A 45 -9.36 -46.28 33.07
C ARG A 45 -8.39 -46.59 31.93
N ASP A 46 -7.49 -47.52 32.21
CA ASP A 46 -6.73 -48.29 31.22
C ASP A 46 -7.68 -49.06 30.32
N LEU A 47 -7.41 -49.09 29.01
CA LEU A 47 -7.82 -50.19 28.12
C LEU A 47 -7.01 -50.18 26.80
N ARG A 48 -5.96 -51.01 26.81
CA ARG A 48 -5.54 -51.97 25.78
C ARG A 48 -5.62 -51.57 24.29
N ARG A 49 -4.43 -51.57 23.66
CA ARG A 49 -4.16 -51.91 22.26
C ARG A 49 -5.15 -52.94 21.68
N ARG A 50 -5.82 -52.60 20.58
CA ARG A 50 -6.10 -53.53 19.46
C ARG A 50 -6.07 -52.79 18.12
N SER A 51 -5.15 -53.26 17.27
CA SER A 51 -5.03 -52.97 15.85
C SER A 51 -6.27 -53.39 15.07
N ARG A 52 -6.82 -52.50 14.23
CA ARG A 52 -7.61 -52.89 13.06
C ARG A 52 -7.30 -51.97 11.87
N ARG A 53 -6.80 -52.60 10.80
CA ARG A 53 -6.69 -52.11 9.43
C ARG A 53 -8.05 -51.65 8.91
N ALA A 54 -8.09 -50.52 8.22
CA ALA A 54 -9.09 -50.13 7.22
C ALA A 54 -8.34 -49.24 6.20
N VAL A 55 -7.80 -49.83 5.13
CA VAL A 55 -8.34 -49.83 3.75
C VAL A 55 -8.55 -48.39 3.22
N ASN A 56 -7.55 -47.89 2.50
CA ASN A 56 -7.62 -46.70 1.65
C ASN A 56 -8.46 -46.99 0.39
N PRO A 57 -9.42 -46.14 0.02
CA PRO A 57 -9.81 -45.99 -1.37
C PRO A 57 -8.94 -44.90 -2.01
N THR A 58 -8.14 -45.32 -2.99
CA THR A 58 -7.56 -44.48 -4.02
C THR A 58 -8.67 -43.87 -4.87
N HIS A 59 -8.71 -42.55 -5.03
CA HIS A 59 -8.92 -41.93 -6.33
C HIS A 59 -8.59 -40.43 -6.31
N ASP A 60 -7.77 -40.07 -7.29
CA ASP A 60 -7.63 -38.79 -7.99
C ASP A 60 -6.98 -37.63 -7.24
N ALA A 61 -5.65 -37.66 -7.32
CA ALA A 61 -4.78 -36.50 -7.23
C ALA A 61 -5.30 -35.39 -8.15
N ILE A 62 -5.87 -34.35 -7.55
CA ILE A 62 -5.92 -33.03 -8.17
C ILE A 62 -4.46 -32.64 -8.45
N PRO A 63 -4.07 -32.29 -9.69
CA PRO A 63 -2.71 -31.90 -9.99
C PRO A 63 -2.36 -30.69 -9.14
N ASN A 64 -1.29 -30.82 -8.35
CA ASN A 64 -0.63 -29.71 -7.68
C ASN A 64 -0.21 -28.71 -8.79
N PRO A 65 -0.81 -27.51 -8.89
CA PRO A 65 -0.32 -26.53 -9.86
C PRO A 65 1.04 -26.07 -9.35
N GLY A 66 2.09 -26.54 -10.02
CA GLY A 66 3.47 -26.36 -9.63
C GLY A 66 3.77 -24.92 -9.21
N GLY A 67 4.28 -24.77 -7.99
CA GLY A 67 4.84 -23.52 -7.50
C GLY A 67 5.91 -23.05 -8.48
N LEU A 68 5.55 -22.08 -9.32
CA LEU A 68 6.46 -21.41 -10.22
C LEU A 68 7.41 -20.58 -9.35
N ARG A 69 8.50 -21.19 -8.91
CA ARG A 69 9.66 -20.51 -8.31
C ARG A 69 10.33 -19.69 -9.40
N THR A 70 9.76 -18.53 -9.74
CA THR A 70 10.41 -17.62 -10.68
C THR A 70 11.33 -16.69 -9.90
N ALA A 71 12.63 -17.03 -9.92
CA ALA A 71 13.67 -16.10 -9.53
C ALA A 71 13.47 -14.76 -10.25
N ALA A 72 13.87 -13.67 -9.60
CA ALA A 72 13.80 -12.33 -10.17
C ALA A 72 14.44 -12.29 -11.57
N PRO A 73 13.73 -11.79 -12.60
CA PRO A 73 14.22 -11.81 -13.98
C PRO A 73 15.43 -10.89 -14.18
N ALA A 74 16.23 -11.21 -15.20
CA ALA A 74 17.22 -10.28 -15.72
C ALA A 74 16.51 -9.14 -16.47
N LEU A 75 16.97 -7.91 -16.24
CA LEU A 75 16.40 -6.68 -16.79
C LEU A 75 17.43 -5.96 -17.64
N ARG A 76 16.98 -5.42 -18.78
CA ARG A 76 17.76 -4.50 -19.62
C ARG A 76 17.60 -3.06 -19.12
N PRO A 77 18.46 -2.10 -19.53
CA PRO A 77 18.22 -0.68 -19.29
C PRO A 77 16.82 -0.26 -19.74
N GLY A 78 16.13 0.51 -18.87
CA GLY A 78 14.74 0.93 -19.12
C GLY A 78 13.67 -0.14 -18.89
N GLU A 79 14.02 -1.36 -18.49
CA GLU A 79 13.05 -2.38 -18.08
C GLU A 79 12.87 -2.44 -16.56
N ALA A 80 11.65 -2.81 -16.16
CA ALA A 80 11.33 -3.16 -14.78
C ALA A 80 10.47 -4.44 -14.72
N ALA A 81 10.22 -4.95 -13.52
CA ALA A 81 9.27 -6.03 -13.29
C ALA A 81 8.60 -5.90 -11.92
N LEU A 82 7.30 -6.18 -11.87
CA LEU A 82 6.46 -6.15 -10.68
C LEU A 82 6.09 -7.56 -10.23
N CYS A 83 6.14 -7.81 -8.93
CA CYS A 83 5.55 -8.99 -8.29
C CYS A 83 4.77 -8.53 -7.05
N VAL A 84 3.49 -8.90 -6.97
CA VAL A 84 2.68 -8.66 -5.77
C VAL A 84 2.98 -9.78 -4.79
N LEU A 85 3.58 -9.48 -3.63
CA LEU A 85 3.99 -10.47 -2.63
C LEU A 85 2.82 -10.94 -1.77
N ALA A 86 1.93 -9.99 -1.44
CA ALA A 86 0.68 -10.23 -0.76
C ALA A 86 -0.27 -9.08 -1.06
N SER A 87 -1.56 -9.39 -1.18
CA SER A 87 -2.58 -8.36 -1.32
C SER A 87 -3.90 -8.74 -0.68
N SER A 88 -4.25 -8.03 0.40
CA SER A 88 -5.48 -8.18 1.18
C SER A 88 -5.51 -7.15 2.30
N SER A 89 -6.64 -7.05 3.01
CA SER A 89 -6.77 -6.29 4.25
C SER A 89 -5.85 -6.76 5.40
N GLY A 90 -5.09 -7.84 5.22
CA GLY A 90 -4.11 -8.36 6.19
C GLY A 90 -2.66 -8.03 5.85
N GLY A 91 -2.42 -7.27 4.78
CA GLY A 91 -1.10 -6.83 4.33
C GLY A 91 -0.98 -6.78 2.81
N ASN A 92 -0.76 -5.58 2.29
CA ASN A 92 -0.37 -5.26 0.93
C ASN A 92 1.14 -5.02 0.87
N CYS A 93 1.80 -5.72 -0.03
CA CYS A 93 3.22 -5.56 -0.25
C CYS A 93 3.55 -6.06 -1.65
N SER A 94 4.13 -5.19 -2.47
CA SER A 94 4.61 -5.51 -3.81
C SER A 94 6.10 -5.21 -3.90
N VAL A 95 6.81 -5.96 -4.74
CA VAL A 95 8.19 -5.66 -5.08
C VAL A 95 8.29 -5.28 -6.55
N LEU A 96 8.90 -4.13 -6.79
CA LEU A 96 9.29 -3.63 -8.08
C LEU A 96 10.81 -3.74 -8.20
N ILE A 97 11.29 -4.40 -9.25
CA ILE A 97 12.70 -4.39 -9.59
C ILE A 97 12.92 -3.62 -10.89
N HIS A 98 13.99 -2.86 -10.96
CA HIS A 98 14.40 -2.17 -12.19
C HIS A 98 15.92 -2.24 -12.39
N HIS A 99 16.35 -2.03 -13.62
CA HIS A 99 17.76 -1.86 -13.94
C HIS A 99 18.22 -0.45 -13.53
N ASP A 100 19.40 -0.33 -12.93
CA ASP A 100 20.09 0.92 -12.63
C ASP A 100 21.61 0.70 -12.75
N ARG A 101 22.27 1.31 -13.76
CA ARG A 101 23.72 1.29 -13.97
C ARG A 101 24.36 -0.11 -13.89
N GLY A 102 23.79 -1.07 -14.62
CA GLY A 102 24.27 -2.45 -14.67
C GLY A 102 23.92 -3.29 -13.44
N ARG A 103 23.11 -2.77 -12.52
CA ARG A 103 22.67 -3.46 -11.30
C ARG A 103 21.16 -3.51 -11.23
N ARG A 104 20.65 -4.51 -10.52
CA ARG A 104 19.23 -4.61 -10.15
C ARG A 104 19.00 -3.81 -8.87
N ARG A 105 18.04 -2.89 -8.90
CA ARG A 105 17.54 -2.19 -7.72
C ARG A 105 16.14 -2.72 -7.39
N ALA A 106 15.87 -3.00 -6.11
CA ALA A 106 14.55 -3.41 -5.65
C ALA A 106 13.90 -2.30 -4.84
N VAL A 107 12.59 -2.12 -5.04
CA VAL A 107 11.73 -1.16 -4.36
C VAL A 107 10.52 -1.91 -3.84
N LEU A 108 10.17 -1.72 -2.58
CA LEU A 108 8.88 -2.19 -2.06
C LEU A 108 7.83 -1.11 -2.27
N ILE A 109 6.65 -1.50 -2.73
CA ILE A 109 5.46 -0.65 -2.73
C ILE A 109 4.55 -1.20 -1.63
N ASP A 110 4.37 -0.38 -0.61
CA ASP A 110 3.84 -0.74 0.69
C ASP A 110 4.60 -1.86 1.43
N ALA A 111 4.44 -1.88 2.74
CA ALA A 111 5.09 -2.79 3.66
C ALA A 111 4.08 -3.35 4.68
N GLY A 112 2.91 -3.77 4.21
CA GLY A 112 1.84 -4.36 5.02
C GLY A 112 2.17 -5.73 5.61
N LEU A 113 3.17 -6.42 5.05
CA LEU A 113 3.74 -7.63 5.65
C LEU A 113 4.76 -7.26 6.73
N SER A 114 4.87 -8.08 7.78
CA SER A 114 5.93 -7.90 8.77
C SER A 114 7.32 -8.07 8.12
N PRO A 115 8.39 -7.42 8.63
CA PRO A 115 9.72 -7.52 8.02
C PRO A 115 10.20 -8.96 7.81
N ARG A 116 9.87 -9.87 8.75
CA ARG A 116 10.15 -11.30 8.63
C ARG A 116 9.39 -11.95 7.47
N ARG A 117 8.09 -11.66 7.32
CA ARG A 117 7.27 -12.21 6.22
C ARG A 117 7.74 -11.66 4.88
N THR A 118 8.07 -10.38 4.80
CA THR A 118 8.65 -9.75 3.61
C THR A 118 9.98 -10.39 3.23
N ALA A 119 10.90 -10.59 4.17
CA ALA A 119 12.18 -11.25 3.92
C ALA A 119 12.00 -12.68 3.38
N LEU A 120 11.07 -13.45 3.94
CA LEU A 120 10.74 -14.80 3.45
C LEU A 120 10.12 -14.78 2.05
N ALA A 121 9.27 -13.81 1.74
CA ALA A 121 8.67 -13.65 0.42
C ALA A 121 9.72 -13.27 -0.62
N LEU A 122 10.59 -12.29 -0.32
CA LEU A 122 11.72 -11.90 -1.16
C LEU A 122 12.69 -13.06 -1.42
N ALA A 123 13.01 -13.84 -0.38
CA ALA A 123 13.91 -14.98 -0.51
C ALA A 123 13.40 -16.03 -1.51
N ARG A 124 12.08 -16.23 -1.61
CA ARG A 124 11.46 -17.13 -2.62
C ARG A 124 11.66 -16.63 -4.05
N LEU A 125 11.87 -15.32 -4.22
CA LEU A 125 12.15 -14.67 -5.50
C LEU A 125 13.65 -14.52 -5.78
N GLY A 126 14.53 -15.03 -4.90
CA GLY A 126 15.98 -14.84 -5.02
C GLY A 126 16.45 -13.42 -4.71
N LEU A 127 15.67 -12.69 -3.90
CA LEU A 127 15.99 -11.35 -3.39
C LEU A 127 16.24 -11.41 -1.89
N ARG A 128 17.06 -10.49 -1.39
CA ARG A 128 17.28 -10.28 0.04
C ARG A 128 16.67 -8.95 0.43
N LEU A 129 16.31 -8.81 1.71
CA LEU A 129 15.84 -7.53 2.22
C LEU A 129 16.92 -6.43 2.08
N ALA A 130 18.19 -6.80 2.20
CA ALA A 130 19.34 -5.92 1.93
C ALA A 130 19.44 -5.41 0.48
N ASP A 131 18.73 -6.02 -0.48
CA ASP A 131 18.70 -5.57 -1.88
C ASP A 131 17.62 -4.48 -2.10
N VAL A 132 16.75 -4.24 -1.11
CA VAL A 132 15.69 -3.22 -1.17
C VAL A 132 16.29 -1.86 -0.85
N ALA A 133 16.21 -0.95 -1.82
CA ALA A 133 16.77 0.38 -1.72
C ALA A 133 15.75 1.42 -1.24
N ASP A 134 14.47 1.25 -1.60
CA ASP A 134 13.40 2.15 -1.20
C ASP A 134 12.14 1.35 -0.80
N ILE A 135 11.36 1.90 0.13
CA ILE A 135 9.99 1.47 0.44
C ILE A 135 9.07 2.67 0.21
N CYS A 136 8.22 2.59 -0.81
CA CYS A 136 7.24 3.61 -1.16
C CYS A 136 5.90 3.30 -0.50
N PHE A 137 5.46 4.16 0.40
CA PHE A 137 4.17 4.01 1.08
C PHE A 137 3.09 4.82 0.36
N THR A 138 2.03 4.13 -0.06
CA THR A 138 0.81 4.77 -0.56
C THR A 138 0.11 5.54 0.56
N HIS A 139 0.05 4.93 1.75
CA HIS A 139 -0.39 5.50 3.01
C HIS A 139 0.09 4.62 4.18
N LEU A 140 -0.32 4.92 5.41
CA LEU A 140 0.20 4.28 6.63
C LEU A 140 -0.86 3.49 7.43
N ASP A 141 -1.92 2.97 6.79
CA ASP A 141 -2.78 1.98 7.44
C ASP A 141 -2.01 0.68 7.70
N THR A 142 -2.51 -0.12 8.65
CA THR A 142 -1.72 -1.24 9.22
C THR A 142 -1.41 -2.32 8.19
N ASP A 143 -2.30 -2.51 7.24
CA ASP A 143 -2.17 -3.39 6.09
C ASP A 143 -1.34 -2.78 4.95
N HIS A 144 -0.88 -1.53 5.05
CA HIS A 144 0.11 -0.94 4.13
C HIS A 144 1.45 -0.63 4.83
N CYS A 145 1.44 -0.49 6.15
CA CYS A 145 2.62 -0.27 6.97
C CYS A 145 2.53 -1.08 8.27
N HIS A 146 3.05 -2.29 8.24
CA HIS A 146 3.05 -3.16 9.42
C HIS A 146 3.88 -2.53 10.56
N PRO A 147 3.40 -2.50 11.82
CA PRO A 147 4.10 -1.87 12.96
C PRO A 147 5.51 -2.40 13.23
N GLY A 148 5.83 -3.58 12.72
CA GLY A 148 7.18 -4.17 12.76
C GLY A 148 8.24 -3.34 12.00
N TRP A 149 7.84 -2.49 11.05
CA TRP A 149 8.76 -1.64 10.29
C TRP A 149 9.28 -0.42 11.05
N LYS A 150 8.78 -0.14 12.26
CA LYS A 150 9.37 0.87 13.16
C LYS A 150 10.81 0.55 13.55
N ARG A 151 11.22 -0.72 13.45
CA ARG A 151 12.56 -1.24 13.72
C ARG A 151 12.88 -2.31 12.68
N PRO A 152 13.23 -1.91 11.44
CA PRO A 152 13.55 -2.88 10.41
C PRO A 152 14.79 -3.70 10.82
N PRO A 153 14.98 -4.90 10.24
CA PRO A 153 16.20 -5.68 10.40
C PRO A 153 17.45 -4.85 10.08
N ARG A 154 18.57 -5.11 10.77
CA ARG A 154 19.80 -4.29 10.65
C ARG A 154 20.39 -4.26 9.24
N ASP A 155 20.14 -5.29 8.45
CA ASP A 155 20.58 -5.43 7.06
C ASP A 155 19.66 -4.71 6.06
N CYS A 156 18.54 -4.14 6.52
CA CYS A 156 17.65 -3.31 5.72
C CYS A 156 18.10 -1.84 5.78
N SER A 157 18.68 -1.34 4.70
CA SER A 157 19.09 0.06 4.56
C SER A 157 18.14 0.88 3.67
N ALA A 158 16.92 0.40 3.46
CA ALA A 158 15.97 1.04 2.55
C ALA A 158 15.54 2.42 3.03
N THR A 159 15.41 3.38 2.10
CA THR A 159 14.80 4.68 2.36
C THR A 159 13.28 4.56 2.34
N PHE A 160 12.62 5.04 3.39
CA PHE A 160 11.17 5.08 3.50
C PHE A 160 10.69 6.36 2.82
N ARG A 161 9.97 6.21 1.70
CA ARG A 161 9.34 7.30 0.97
C ARG A 161 7.91 7.46 1.50
N ILE A 162 7.66 8.56 2.20
CA ILE A 162 6.38 8.82 2.85
C ILE A 162 5.86 10.19 2.40
N HIS A 163 4.61 10.27 1.95
CA HIS A 163 4.05 11.55 1.56
C HIS A 163 3.99 12.53 2.75
N ARG A 164 4.25 13.83 2.53
CA ARG A 164 4.40 14.82 3.62
C ARG A 164 3.20 14.89 4.56
N ARG A 165 1.98 14.69 4.04
CA ARG A 165 0.76 14.64 4.88
C ARG A 165 0.76 13.50 5.89
N HIS A 166 1.46 12.40 5.61
CA HIS A 166 1.57 11.24 6.51
C HIS A 166 2.68 11.37 7.55
N MET A 167 3.54 12.40 7.50
CA MET A 167 4.70 12.51 8.39
C MET A 167 4.33 12.60 9.88
N GLY A 168 3.27 13.32 10.23
CA GLY A 168 2.80 13.36 11.62
C GLY A 168 2.29 12.00 12.11
N ARG A 169 1.71 11.18 11.22
CA ARG A 169 1.33 9.80 11.53
C ARG A 169 2.55 8.89 11.64
N ALA A 170 3.54 9.06 10.76
CA ALA A 170 4.81 8.33 10.79
C ALA A 170 5.59 8.58 12.09
N GLU A 171 5.63 9.82 12.56
CA GLU A 171 6.24 10.20 13.85
C GLU A 171 5.55 9.49 15.02
N ARG A 172 4.21 9.58 15.10
CA ARG A 172 3.42 8.90 16.16
C ARG A 172 3.57 7.38 16.11
N ALA A 173 3.71 6.80 14.93
CA ALA A 173 3.96 5.37 14.73
C ALA A 173 5.41 4.96 15.08
N GLY A 174 6.30 5.93 15.30
CA GLY A 174 7.70 5.71 15.63
C GLY A 174 8.58 5.31 14.45
N LEU A 175 8.13 5.55 13.21
CA LEU A 175 8.89 5.20 12.01
C LEU A 175 10.15 6.07 11.89
N LEU A 176 10.11 7.33 12.33
CA LEU A 176 11.20 8.29 12.10
C LEU A 176 12.44 8.09 12.99
N TYR A 177 12.39 7.21 13.99
CA TYR A 177 13.47 7.07 14.98
C TYR A 177 14.57 6.08 14.58
N HIS A 178 14.24 5.08 13.78
CA HIS A 178 15.14 3.97 13.45
C HIS A 178 15.16 3.64 11.95
N THR A 179 14.62 4.53 11.13
CA THR A 179 14.58 4.37 9.68
C THR A 179 15.15 5.62 9.02
N HIS A 180 15.68 5.46 7.81
CA HIS A 180 15.95 6.58 6.94
C HIS A 180 14.65 6.94 6.22
N THR A 181 14.02 8.05 6.57
CA THR A 181 12.75 8.49 5.97
C THR A 181 12.98 9.76 5.16
N GLU A 182 12.57 9.75 3.89
CA GLU A 182 12.55 10.92 3.02
C GLU A 182 11.10 11.28 2.66
N PRO A 183 10.59 12.45 3.08
CA PRO A 183 9.27 12.87 2.71
C PRO A 183 9.21 13.29 1.23
N PHE A 184 8.05 13.10 0.59
CA PHE A 184 7.75 13.67 -0.72
C PHE A 184 6.43 14.45 -0.70
N ASP A 185 6.30 15.45 -1.55
CA ASP A 185 5.06 16.21 -1.76
C ASP A 185 4.39 15.78 -3.06
N ASP A 186 5.16 15.79 -4.14
CA ASP A 186 4.73 15.40 -5.48
C ASP A 186 5.68 14.33 -6.03
N ASP A 187 6.30 14.58 -7.17
CA ASP A 187 7.19 13.67 -7.87
C ASP A 187 8.53 13.51 -7.14
N PHE A 188 9.13 12.32 -7.23
CA PHE A 188 10.46 12.06 -6.68
C PHE A 188 11.24 11.07 -7.54
N THR A 189 12.55 11.02 -7.32
CA THR A 189 13.47 10.17 -8.10
C THR A 189 13.97 9.02 -7.24
N LEU A 190 13.79 7.78 -7.71
CA LEU A 190 14.34 6.58 -7.08
C LEU A 190 15.80 6.36 -7.46
N ALA A 191 16.10 6.61 -8.72
CA ALA A 191 17.41 6.49 -9.34
C ALA A 191 17.46 7.38 -10.60
N PRO A 192 18.65 7.68 -11.16
CA PRO A 192 18.75 8.51 -12.37
C PRO A 192 17.91 8.03 -13.56
N CYS A 193 17.66 6.72 -13.65
CA CYS A 193 16.85 6.09 -14.70
C CYS A 193 15.40 5.76 -14.26
N ALA A 194 14.97 6.17 -13.07
CA ALA A 194 13.67 5.82 -12.50
C ALA A 194 13.09 7.00 -11.70
N CYS A 195 12.06 7.64 -12.25
CA CYS A 195 11.28 8.67 -11.57
C CYS A 195 9.88 8.16 -11.22
N VAL A 196 9.29 8.78 -10.20
CA VAL A 196 7.95 8.46 -9.71
C VAL A 196 7.14 9.74 -9.76
N ARG A 197 6.09 9.75 -10.59
CA ARG A 197 5.06 10.76 -10.50
C ARG A 197 4.00 10.34 -9.51
N THR A 198 3.49 11.28 -8.76
CA THR A 198 2.48 10.97 -7.74
C THR A 198 1.17 11.68 -8.02
N SER A 199 0.08 11.06 -7.57
CA SER A 199 -1.22 11.73 -7.48
C SER A 199 -1.83 11.38 -6.14
N LEU A 200 -2.26 12.40 -5.40
CA LEU A 200 -2.85 12.22 -4.10
C LEU A 200 -4.37 12.19 -4.20
N PHE A 201 -4.96 11.11 -3.72
CA PHE A 201 -6.40 10.88 -3.66
C PHE A 201 -6.92 11.20 -2.27
N GLU A 202 -8.20 11.58 -2.20
CA GLU A 202 -8.91 11.66 -0.93
C GLU A 202 -9.17 10.25 -0.41
N HIS A 203 -8.33 9.84 0.53
CA HIS A 203 -8.55 8.70 1.41
C HIS A 203 -8.39 9.22 2.83
N ASP A 204 -9.36 8.99 3.71
CA ASP A 204 -9.39 9.60 5.04
C ASP A 204 -9.07 11.12 5.02
N HIS A 205 -8.40 11.66 6.03
CA HIS A 205 -8.03 13.08 6.10
C HIS A 205 -6.59 13.36 5.62
N LEU A 206 -5.78 12.32 5.41
CA LEU A 206 -4.36 12.39 5.04
C LEU A 206 -4.12 12.08 3.56
N GLY A 207 -5.03 11.32 2.93
CA GLY A 207 -4.98 10.95 1.53
C GLY A 207 -4.23 9.65 1.26
N VAL A 208 -4.32 9.17 0.03
CA VAL A 208 -3.55 8.04 -0.51
C VAL A 208 -2.74 8.50 -1.70
N ALA A 209 -1.46 8.12 -1.77
CA ALA A 209 -0.63 8.34 -2.94
C ALA A 209 -0.77 7.18 -3.93
N ALA A 210 -1.17 7.48 -5.16
CA ALA A 210 -0.92 6.59 -6.30
C ALA A 210 0.42 6.96 -6.95
N PHE A 211 1.08 5.96 -7.51
CA PHE A 211 2.41 6.09 -8.11
C PHE A 211 2.36 5.79 -9.60
N ARG A 212 3.00 6.63 -10.40
CA ARG A 212 3.39 6.32 -11.79
C ARG A 212 4.90 6.26 -11.86
N PHE A 213 5.44 5.05 -11.88
CA PHE A 213 6.86 4.81 -12.11
C PHE A 213 7.16 4.94 -13.60
N GLU A 214 8.18 5.72 -13.93
CA GLU A 214 8.67 5.94 -15.29
C GLU A 214 10.15 5.56 -15.35
N PHE A 215 10.49 4.68 -16.28
CA PHE A 215 11.85 4.15 -16.44
C PHE A 215 12.43 4.59 -17.77
N THR A 216 13.63 5.18 -17.71
CA THR A 216 14.40 5.60 -18.89
C THR A 216 15.55 4.62 -19.14
N GLY A 217 16.03 4.58 -20.38
CA GLY A 217 17.26 3.87 -20.70
C GLY A 217 18.48 4.55 -20.11
N GLU A 218 19.65 3.94 -20.29
CA GLU A 218 20.91 4.69 -20.08
C GLU A 218 20.91 5.92 -20.99
N PRO A 219 21.50 7.07 -20.57
CA PRO A 219 21.60 8.25 -21.41
C PRO A 219 22.42 7.95 -22.67
N SER A 220 21.75 7.53 -23.74
CA SER A 220 22.27 7.49 -25.10
C SER A 220 21.81 8.75 -25.83
N GLU A 221 22.66 9.31 -26.68
CA GLU A 221 22.50 10.61 -27.34
C GLU A 221 21.24 10.82 -28.22
N SER A 222 20.28 9.88 -28.28
CA SER A 222 19.23 9.88 -29.32
C SER A 222 17.76 9.81 -28.87
N THR A 223 17.42 10.05 -27.60
CA THR A 223 15.98 10.11 -27.19
C THR A 223 15.62 11.38 -26.44
N LYS A 224 16.18 12.52 -26.86
CA LYS A 224 15.85 13.83 -26.29
C LYS A 224 14.54 14.34 -26.89
N ASN A 225 13.59 14.71 -26.03
CA ASN A 225 12.42 15.47 -26.45
C ASN A 225 12.86 16.83 -27.03
N THR A 226 12.57 17.09 -28.30
CA THR A 226 12.97 18.31 -29.02
C THR A 226 12.44 19.59 -28.38
N ASP A 227 11.41 19.49 -27.52
CA ASP A 227 10.84 20.65 -26.83
C ASP A 227 11.20 20.75 -25.34
N LYS A 228 11.73 19.70 -24.70
CA LYS A 228 11.97 19.69 -23.23
C LYS A 228 13.31 19.11 -22.74
N ASN A 229 14.21 18.66 -23.63
CA ASN A 229 15.54 18.13 -23.28
C ASN A 229 15.55 16.97 -22.24
N GLU A 230 14.39 16.36 -21.95
CA GLU A 230 14.23 15.21 -21.08
C GLU A 230 14.06 13.93 -21.91
N PRO A 231 14.67 12.79 -21.49
CA PRO A 231 14.48 11.52 -22.16
C PRO A 231 13.04 11.01 -22.00
N TYR A 232 12.43 10.52 -23.08
CA TYR A 232 11.13 9.85 -23.00
C TYR A 232 11.23 8.58 -22.13
N PRO A 233 10.26 8.31 -21.24
CA PRO A 233 10.25 7.07 -20.50
C PRO A 233 10.00 5.91 -21.46
N LEU A 234 10.88 4.93 -21.42
CA LEU A 234 10.78 3.71 -22.22
C LEU A 234 9.66 2.83 -21.67
N ALA A 235 9.68 2.59 -20.37
CA ALA A 235 8.70 1.75 -19.68
C ALA A 235 7.97 2.54 -18.59
N SER A 236 6.73 2.15 -18.28
CA SER A 236 5.96 2.79 -17.22
C SER A 236 5.00 1.85 -16.51
N LEU A 237 4.87 2.02 -15.20
CA LEU A 237 3.99 1.28 -14.31
C LEU A 237 3.15 2.25 -13.48
N ALA A 238 1.83 2.13 -13.50
CA ALA A 238 0.96 2.74 -12.50
C ALA A 238 0.72 1.77 -11.34
N TYR A 239 0.66 2.27 -10.11
CA TYR A 239 0.30 1.53 -8.91
C TYR A 239 -0.66 2.36 -8.07
N ALA A 240 -1.88 1.86 -7.88
CA ALA A 240 -2.96 2.63 -7.28
C ALA A 240 -3.86 1.70 -6.43
N THR A 241 -3.80 1.82 -5.11
CA THR A 241 -4.57 1.01 -4.16
C THR A 241 -5.23 1.92 -3.15
N ASP A 242 -6.36 1.51 -2.59
CA ASP A 242 -7.14 2.26 -1.61
C ASP A 242 -7.45 3.67 -2.13
N LEU A 243 -7.98 3.75 -3.34
CA LEU A 243 -8.28 5.03 -3.96
C LEU A 243 -9.57 5.61 -3.41
N GLY A 244 -10.52 4.75 -3.02
CA GLY A 244 -11.89 5.14 -2.68
C GLY A 244 -12.67 5.56 -3.91
N ARG A 245 -12.20 6.59 -4.63
CA ARG A 245 -12.78 7.06 -5.89
C ARG A 245 -11.71 7.51 -6.86
N MET A 246 -11.83 7.06 -8.11
CA MET A 246 -10.95 7.54 -9.17
C MET A 246 -11.33 8.97 -9.58
N THR A 247 -10.37 9.90 -9.59
CA THR A 247 -10.55 11.29 -10.00
C THR A 247 -10.03 11.51 -11.42
N GLU A 248 -10.51 12.56 -12.09
CA GLU A 248 -10.04 12.90 -13.45
C GLU A 248 -8.53 13.22 -13.48
N HIS A 249 -8.03 13.89 -12.45
CA HIS A 249 -6.60 14.13 -12.29
C HIS A 249 -5.82 12.81 -12.12
N GLY A 250 -6.35 11.89 -11.30
CA GLY A 250 -5.81 10.55 -11.15
C GLY A 250 -5.74 9.78 -12.48
N LEU A 251 -6.83 9.77 -13.24
CA LEU A 251 -6.87 9.16 -14.58
C LEU A 251 -5.78 9.72 -15.50
N ARG A 252 -5.65 11.06 -15.57
CA ARG A 252 -4.61 11.71 -16.39
C ARG A 252 -3.20 11.32 -15.95
N THR A 253 -2.94 11.26 -14.65
CA THR A 253 -1.62 10.87 -14.12
C THR A 253 -1.30 9.41 -14.45
N LEU A 254 -2.29 8.52 -14.42
CA LEU A 254 -2.06 7.09 -14.65
C LEU A 254 -2.21 6.66 -16.12
N ALA A 255 -2.70 7.53 -17.00
CA ALA A 255 -3.02 7.20 -18.40
C ALA A 255 -1.85 6.61 -19.21
N GLY A 256 -2.16 5.62 -20.06
CA GLY A 256 -1.28 5.08 -21.09
C GLY A 256 -0.03 4.36 -20.57
N VAL A 257 0.00 3.94 -19.30
CA VAL A 257 1.11 3.15 -18.75
C VAL A 257 1.26 1.81 -19.48
N GLY A 258 2.47 1.24 -19.47
CA GLY A 258 2.66 -0.13 -19.96
C GLY A 258 1.92 -1.13 -19.08
N VAL A 259 2.13 -1.01 -17.76
CA VAL A 259 1.50 -1.86 -16.75
C VAL A 259 0.67 -1.01 -15.79
N LEU A 260 -0.55 -1.44 -15.47
CA LEU A 260 -1.40 -0.85 -14.44
C LEU A 260 -1.57 -1.86 -13.30
N ALA A 261 -1.21 -1.50 -12.08
CA ALA A 261 -1.60 -2.20 -10.86
C ALA A 261 -2.66 -1.36 -10.14
N ILE A 262 -3.88 -1.89 -10.00
CA ILE A 262 -5.01 -1.16 -9.44
C ILE A 262 -5.82 -2.01 -8.46
N GLU A 263 -6.37 -1.41 -7.42
CA GLU A 263 -7.31 -2.10 -6.55
C GLU A 263 -8.60 -2.49 -7.28
N SER A 264 -9.12 -3.67 -6.96
CA SER A 264 -10.44 -4.16 -7.35
C SER A 264 -11.02 -4.84 -6.11
N ASN A 265 -11.54 -4.04 -5.18
CA ASN A 265 -11.72 -4.52 -3.82
C ASN A 265 -12.95 -5.39 -3.65
N TYR A 266 -14.12 -4.97 -4.13
CA TYR A 266 -15.37 -5.70 -3.88
C TYR A 266 -16.29 -5.77 -5.09
N CYS A 267 -17.08 -6.84 -5.15
CA CYS A 267 -18.25 -6.91 -6.01
C CYS A 267 -19.43 -6.25 -5.28
N PRO A 268 -20.14 -5.27 -5.88
CA PRO A 268 -21.24 -4.56 -5.21
C PRO A 268 -22.32 -5.49 -4.66
N ARG A 269 -22.69 -6.54 -5.40
CA ARG A 269 -23.67 -7.54 -4.97
C ARG A 269 -23.20 -8.30 -3.72
N LEU A 270 -22.00 -8.89 -3.78
CA LEU A 270 -21.44 -9.62 -2.63
C LEU A 270 -21.22 -8.73 -1.40
N GLN A 271 -20.91 -7.44 -1.60
CA GLN A 271 -20.75 -6.48 -0.52
C GLN A 271 -22.08 -6.19 0.18
N LEU A 272 -23.17 -5.99 -0.58
CA LEU A 272 -24.52 -5.78 -0.05
C LEU A 272 -25.04 -7.03 0.68
N ASP A 273 -24.79 -8.22 0.11
CA ASP A 273 -25.23 -9.51 0.64
C ASP A 273 -24.38 -10.00 1.84
N SER A 274 -23.27 -9.34 2.16
CA SER A 274 -22.38 -9.76 3.25
C SER A 274 -22.96 -9.50 4.65
N ASP A 275 -22.46 -10.22 5.65
CA ASP A 275 -22.79 -9.99 7.07
C ASP A 275 -22.12 -8.74 7.69
N ARG A 276 -21.50 -7.88 6.86
CA ARG A 276 -20.85 -6.66 7.35
C ARG A 276 -21.89 -5.70 7.92
N PRO A 277 -21.59 -4.98 9.02
CA PRO A 277 -22.46 -3.93 9.50
C PRO A 277 -22.71 -2.85 8.43
N ASP A 278 -23.92 -2.30 8.37
CA ASP A 278 -24.29 -1.35 7.31
C ASP A 278 -23.40 -0.11 7.27
N PHE A 279 -22.90 0.35 8.42
CA PHE A 279 -21.97 1.48 8.45
C PHE A 279 -20.67 1.18 7.69
N LEU A 280 -20.17 -0.07 7.78
CA LEU A 280 -18.96 -0.51 7.08
C LEU A 280 -19.24 -0.70 5.59
N LYS A 281 -20.41 -1.27 5.24
CA LYS A 281 -20.85 -1.37 3.85
C LYS A 281 -20.89 0.01 3.20
N ARG A 282 -21.56 0.98 3.84
CA ARG A 282 -21.62 2.37 3.38
C ARG A 282 -20.23 2.98 3.24
N ARG A 283 -19.39 2.92 4.28
CA ARG A 283 -18.03 3.49 4.22
C ARG A 283 -17.22 2.96 3.03
N ILE A 284 -17.29 1.64 2.77
CA ILE A 284 -16.58 1.02 1.65
C ILE A 284 -17.15 1.49 0.31
N MET A 285 -18.48 1.63 0.20
CA MET A 285 -19.18 1.89 -1.07
C MET A 285 -19.35 3.38 -1.43
N THR A 286 -19.21 4.31 -0.48
CA THR A 286 -19.48 5.75 -0.73
C THR A 286 -18.24 6.53 -1.19
N GLY A 287 -17.27 5.86 -1.81
CA GLY A 287 -16.09 6.51 -2.40
C GLY A 287 -15.00 6.97 -1.42
N ALA A 288 -15.15 6.71 -0.12
CA ALA A 288 -14.16 7.01 0.93
C ALA A 288 -13.40 5.75 1.42
N GLY A 289 -13.63 4.61 0.76
CA GLY A 289 -13.07 3.31 1.11
C GLY A 289 -12.25 2.73 -0.02
N HIS A 290 -12.89 1.97 -0.91
CA HIS A 290 -12.22 1.27 -2.00
C HIS A 290 -13.01 1.35 -3.31
N LEU A 291 -12.34 1.13 -4.43
CA LEU A 291 -13.01 0.87 -5.69
C LEU A 291 -13.71 -0.50 -5.69
N SER A 292 -14.95 -0.50 -6.17
CA SER A 292 -15.62 -1.72 -6.62
C SER A 292 -14.94 -2.31 -7.86
N ASN A 293 -15.25 -3.56 -8.20
CA ASN A 293 -14.80 -4.17 -9.46
C ASN A 293 -15.23 -3.34 -10.68
N ASP A 294 -16.46 -2.83 -10.67
CA ASP A 294 -17.02 -2.04 -11.78
C ASP A 294 -16.25 -0.71 -11.94
N GLU A 295 -15.99 -0.01 -10.83
CA GLU A 295 -15.20 1.23 -10.86
C GLU A 295 -13.73 0.99 -11.25
N ALA A 296 -13.15 -0.14 -10.82
CA ALA A 296 -11.81 -0.54 -11.24
C ALA A 296 -11.74 -0.86 -12.75
N HIS A 297 -12.81 -1.45 -13.30
CA HIS A 297 -12.96 -1.69 -14.72
C HIS A 297 -13.04 -0.39 -15.51
N ASP A 298 -13.93 0.51 -15.12
CA ASP A 298 -14.08 1.83 -15.77
C ASP A 298 -12.76 2.61 -15.73
N ALA A 299 -12.06 2.58 -14.58
CA ALA A 299 -10.76 3.19 -14.44
C ALA A 299 -9.71 2.55 -15.35
N ALA A 300 -9.66 1.22 -15.45
CA ALA A 300 -8.74 0.53 -16.35
C ALA A 300 -8.99 0.86 -17.83
N CYS A 301 -10.26 0.94 -18.24
CA CYS A 301 -10.64 1.35 -19.59
C CYS A 301 -10.22 2.80 -19.88
N ALA A 302 -10.45 3.72 -18.95
CA ALA A 302 -10.06 5.13 -19.09
C ALA A 302 -8.53 5.34 -19.06
N ILE A 303 -7.82 4.56 -18.24
CA ILE A 303 -6.35 4.58 -18.17
C ILE A 303 -5.72 3.96 -19.43
N ALA A 304 -6.37 2.94 -20.01
CA ALA A 304 -5.91 2.21 -21.20
C ALA A 304 -4.45 1.70 -21.07
N PRO A 305 -4.17 0.76 -20.15
CA PRO A 305 -2.84 0.17 -20.04
C PRO A 305 -2.49 -0.58 -21.33
N ARG A 306 -1.26 -0.42 -21.80
CA ARG A 306 -0.84 -0.91 -23.12
C ARG A 306 -0.51 -2.40 -23.17
N GLU A 307 -0.08 -2.98 -22.04
CA GLU A 307 0.44 -4.35 -22.01
C GLU A 307 -0.26 -5.21 -20.97
N HIS A 308 -0.39 -4.71 -19.74
CA HIS A 308 -0.82 -5.56 -18.62
C HIS A 308 -1.59 -4.80 -17.53
N ALA A 309 -2.68 -5.38 -17.02
CA ALA A 309 -3.37 -4.96 -15.81
C ALA A 309 -3.24 -5.98 -14.67
N VAL A 310 -2.87 -5.52 -13.48
CA VAL A 310 -2.72 -6.29 -12.25
C VAL A 310 -3.79 -5.82 -11.27
N PHE A 311 -4.77 -6.67 -11.00
CA PHE A 311 -5.83 -6.38 -10.04
C PHE A 311 -5.44 -6.87 -8.67
N LEU A 312 -5.39 -5.94 -7.72
CA LEU A 312 -4.96 -6.20 -6.36
C LEU A 312 -6.00 -5.71 -5.35
N HIS A 313 -5.70 -5.97 -4.09
CA HIS A 313 -6.48 -5.60 -2.92
C HIS A 313 -7.91 -6.16 -2.89
N LEU A 314 -8.09 -7.40 -3.35
CA LEU A 314 -9.38 -8.07 -3.35
C LEU A 314 -9.86 -8.38 -1.93
N SER A 315 -11.10 -8.04 -1.63
CA SER A 315 -11.78 -8.37 -0.39
C SER A 315 -12.04 -9.87 -0.30
N ARG A 316 -11.57 -10.50 0.78
CA ARG A 316 -11.73 -11.96 0.99
C ARG A 316 -13.19 -12.41 1.09
N GLN A 317 -14.06 -11.55 1.61
CA GLN A 317 -15.46 -11.87 1.87
C GLN A 317 -16.36 -11.40 0.73
N CYS A 318 -16.05 -10.24 0.14
CA CYS A 318 -16.96 -9.53 -0.76
C CYS A 318 -16.43 -9.48 -2.20
N ASN A 319 -15.49 -10.35 -2.54
CA ASN A 319 -14.97 -10.45 -3.90
C ASN A 319 -14.51 -11.87 -4.22
N ARG A 320 -14.36 -12.13 -5.52
CA ARG A 320 -13.85 -13.39 -6.05
C ARG A 320 -12.97 -13.09 -7.28
N PRO A 321 -11.81 -13.74 -7.43
CA PRO A 321 -10.96 -13.56 -8.61
C PRO A 321 -11.71 -13.79 -9.93
N GLU A 322 -12.61 -14.78 -9.97
CA GLU A 322 -13.40 -15.08 -11.17
C GLU A 322 -14.25 -13.89 -11.63
N LEU A 323 -14.84 -13.13 -10.71
CA LEU A 323 -15.68 -11.97 -11.04
C LEU A 323 -14.86 -10.84 -11.65
N VAL A 324 -13.68 -10.58 -11.10
CA VAL A 324 -12.72 -9.62 -11.68
C VAL A 324 -12.27 -10.11 -13.06
N SER A 325 -11.93 -11.38 -13.21
CA SER A 325 -11.48 -11.94 -14.49
C SER A 325 -12.54 -11.82 -15.59
N GLN A 326 -13.80 -12.09 -15.27
CA GLN A 326 -14.94 -12.00 -16.19
C GLN A 326 -15.20 -10.56 -16.63
N LEU A 327 -15.13 -9.61 -15.70
CA LEU A 327 -15.37 -8.19 -15.99
C LEU A 327 -14.32 -7.63 -16.97
N HIS A 328 -13.10 -8.17 -16.95
CA HIS A 328 -12.00 -7.78 -17.82
C HIS A 328 -11.79 -8.73 -19.01
N GLU A 329 -12.79 -9.55 -19.34
CA GLU A 329 -12.77 -10.40 -20.52
C GLU A 329 -12.87 -9.54 -21.80
N GLY A 330 -12.07 -9.87 -22.82
CA GLY A 330 -12.01 -9.10 -24.08
C GLY A 330 -11.20 -7.80 -24.03
N ALA A 331 -10.61 -7.43 -22.90
CA ALA A 331 -9.73 -6.26 -22.83
C ALA A 331 -8.40 -6.46 -23.59
N ASP A 332 -7.89 -5.38 -24.19
CA ASP A 332 -6.66 -5.36 -25.01
C ASP A 332 -5.34 -5.43 -24.20
N TYR A 333 -5.38 -5.98 -22.99
CA TYR A 333 -4.22 -6.15 -22.12
C TYR A 333 -4.19 -7.53 -21.47
N ALA A 334 -2.99 -8.02 -21.17
CA ALA A 334 -2.82 -9.19 -20.32
C ALA A 334 -3.29 -8.90 -18.89
N ARG A 335 -3.76 -9.92 -18.17
CA ARG A 335 -4.27 -9.76 -16.81
C ARG A 335 -3.61 -10.67 -15.79
N THR A 336 -3.42 -10.12 -14.59
CA THR A 336 -3.02 -10.86 -13.38
C THR A 336 -3.96 -10.43 -12.26
N ILE A 337 -4.50 -11.40 -11.52
CA ILE A 337 -5.30 -11.12 -10.33
C ILE A 337 -4.48 -11.59 -9.13
N ALA A 338 -4.15 -10.67 -8.24
CA ALA A 338 -3.35 -10.95 -7.06
C ALA A 338 -4.14 -11.80 -6.05
N HIS A 339 -3.42 -12.66 -5.35
CA HIS A 339 -3.98 -13.51 -4.31
C HIS A 339 -3.49 -13.07 -2.93
N HIS A 340 -4.27 -13.34 -1.90
CA HIS A 340 -3.96 -12.92 -0.53
C HIS A 340 -2.82 -13.71 0.12
N ALA A 341 -2.56 -14.92 -0.34
CA ALA A 341 -1.62 -15.85 0.28
C ALA A 341 -0.39 -16.19 -0.58
N GLU A 342 -0.44 -15.88 -1.88
CA GLU A 342 0.56 -16.34 -2.86
C GLU A 342 1.08 -15.18 -3.69
N PRO A 343 2.41 -15.07 -3.86
CA PRO A 343 2.99 -14.08 -4.76
C PRO A 343 2.54 -14.31 -6.20
N THR A 344 2.35 -13.23 -6.96
CA THR A 344 2.09 -13.33 -8.39
C THR A 344 3.34 -13.75 -9.15
N ARG A 345 3.16 -14.23 -10.39
CA ARG A 345 4.26 -14.22 -11.37
C ARG A 345 4.80 -12.81 -11.56
N TRP A 346 6.04 -12.70 -12.02
CA TRP A 346 6.60 -11.43 -12.46
C TRP A 346 5.84 -10.90 -13.68
N VAL A 347 5.40 -9.65 -13.59
CA VAL A 347 4.86 -8.88 -14.71
C VAL A 347 5.96 -7.95 -15.18
N ARG A 348 6.45 -8.16 -16.41
CA ARG A 348 7.47 -7.29 -16.99
C ARG A 348 6.85 -5.94 -17.35
N VAL A 349 7.61 -4.87 -17.13
CA VAL A 349 7.31 -3.51 -17.54
C VAL A 349 8.33 -3.19 -18.62
N THR A 350 7.93 -3.30 -19.89
CA THR A 350 8.85 -3.19 -21.02
C THR A 350 8.85 -1.83 -21.67
N PRO A 351 9.95 -1.46 -22.36
CA PRO A 351 9.99 -0.38 -23.31
C PRO A 351 8.87 -0.52 -24.33
N SER A 352 8.13 0.54 -24.52
CA SER A 352 6.85 0.48 -25.18
C SER A 352 6.80 1.73 -26.06
N ALA A 353 6.60 1.57 -27.37
CA ALA A 353 6.83 2.63 -28.37
C ALA A 353 6.16 3.96 -27.96
N PRO A 354 6.80 5.11 -28.19
CA PRO A 354 6.27 6.40 -27.77
C PRO A 354 4.86 6.60 -28.35
N SER A 355 3.88 6.77 -27.46
CA SER A 355 2.52 7.13 -27.82
C SER A 355 2.53 8.43 -28.62
N THR A 356 1.99 8.42 -29.83
CA THR A 356 1.75 9.61 -30.67
C THR A 356 0.64 10.52 -30.12
N THR A 357 -0.08 10.10 -29.08
CA THR A 357 -1.10 10.91 -28.42
C THR A 357 -0.41 11.95 -27.53
N PRO A 358 -0.63 13.26 -27.76
CA PRO A 358 -0.01 14.31 -26.95
C PRO A 358 -0.46 14.17 -25.49
N ARG A 359 0.52 14.16 -24.57
CA ARG A 359 0.26 14.25 -23.14
C ARG A 359 -0.46 15.58 -22.86
N PRO A 360 -1.59 15.60 -22.11
CA PRO A 360 -2.16 16.86 -21.68
C PRO A 360 -1.15 17.59 -20.81
N GLU A 361 -0.80 18.81 -21.19
CA GLU A 361 0.23 19.60 -20.53
C GLU A 361 -0.14 19.86 -19.06
N THR A 362 0.74 19.45 -18.15
CA THR A 362 0.69 19.88 -16.75
C THR A 362 1.20 21.31 -16.66
N THR A 363 0.33 22.29 -16.90
CA THR A 363 0.55 23.65 -16.43
C THR A 363 0.12 23.72 -14.97
N ALA A 364 1.10 23.60 -14.07
CA ALA A 364 0.93 23.96 -12.67
C ALA A 364 0.75 25.49 -12.59
N HIS A 365 -0.50 25.96 -12.71
CA HIS A 365 -0.89 27.29 -12.27
C HIS A 365 -1.98 27.16 -11.20
N HIS A 366 -1.56 27.37 -9.96
CA HIS A 366 -2.44 27.58 -8.83
C HIS A 366 -3.33 28.79 -9.07
N HIS A 367 -4.55 28.56 -9.55
CA HIS A 367 -5.67 29.44 -9.28
C HIS A 367 -6.82 28.62 -8.68
N ARG A 368 -7.01 28.84 -7.38
CA ARG A 368 -8.22 28.43 -6.66
C ARG A 368 -9.43 29.01 -7.39
N ARG A 369 -10.18 28.16 -8.08
CA ARG A 369 -11.59 28.40 -8.38
C ARG A 369 -12.35 27.14 -7.95
N HIS A 370 -13.28 27.33 -7.02
CA HIS A 370 -14.20 26.29 -6.60
C HIS A 370 -15.01 25.79 -7.82
N PRO A 371 -15.18 24.47 -7.99
CA PRO A 371 -16.04 23.97 -9.06
C PRO A 371 -17.52 24.20 -8.72
N PRO A 372 -18.38 24.53 -9.71
CA PRO A 372 -19.81 24.51 -9.53
C PRO A 372 -20.27 23.05 -9.40
N GLN A 373 -21.09 22.77 -8.39
CA GLN A 373 -21.71 21.46 -8.19
C GLN A 373 -22.71 21.19 -9.32
N LEU A 374 -22.55 20.08 -10.03
CA LEU A 374 -23.57 19.54 -10.93
C LEU A 374 -24.63 18.79 -10.08
N PRO A 375 -25.93 19.00 -10.32
CA PRO A 375 -26.99 18.41 -9.50
C PRO A 375 -27.25 16.97 -9.91
N LEU A 376 -27.17 16.04 -8.96
CA LEU A 376 -27.62 14.66 -9.13
C LEU A 376 -28.92 14.46 -8.32
N PHE A 377 -29.97 14.01 -9.02
CA PHE A 377 -31.21 13.40 -8.53
C PHE A 377 -32.19 14.26 -7.72
N ALA A 378 -33.11 14.91 -8.45
CA ALA A 378 -34.44 15.22 -7.94
C ALA A 378 -35.31 13.94 -8.04
N HIS A 379 -35.50 13.25 -6.91
CA HIS A 379 -36.63 12.34 -6.75
C HIS A 379 -37.65 12.97 -5.81
N ALA A 380 -38.86 13.05 -6.34
CA ALA A 380 -40.04 13.64 -5.74
C ALA A 380 -40.42 13.00 -4.41
N ASN A 381 -40.67 13.82 -3.39
CA ASN A 381 -41.59 13.50 -2.31
C ASN A 381 -42.53 14.70 -2.18
N ALA A 382 -43.67 14.60 -2.86
CA ALA A 382 -44.82 15.45 -2.63
C ALA A 382 -45.60 14.88 -1.44
N HIS A 383 -45.52 15.54 -0.29
CA HIS A 383 -46.56 15.47 0.72
C HIS A 383 -46.83 16.89 1.20
N GLU A 384 -47.91 17.45 0.67
CA GLU A 384 -48.52 18.71 1.10
C GLU A 384 -49.16 18.52 2.48
N HIS A 385 -48.85 19.42 3.41
CA HIS A 385 -49.76 19.79 4.50
C HIS A 385 -49.76 21.32 4.69
N PRO A 386 -50.93 21.96 4.91
CA PRO A 386 -51.14 23.40 4.80
C PRO A 386 -50.78 24.18 6.08
N PRO A 387 -50.65 25.52 6.02
CA PRO A 387 -50.08 26.31 7.12
C PRO A 387 -51.07 26.59 8.25
N ALA A 388 -50.57 26.47 9.48
CA ALA A 388 -51.28 26.84 10.70
C ALA A 388 -51.27 28.37 10.92
N GLN A 389 -52.44 28.89 11.28
CA GLN A 389 -52.70 30.28 11.64
C GLN A 389 -52.02 30.67 12.95
N ALA A 390 -51.51 31.91 13.02
CA ALA A 390 -50.99 32.54 14.23
C ALA A 390 -52.14 33.03 15.14
N PRO A 391 -52.03 32.94 16.48
CA PRO A 391 -52.98 33.55 17.37
C PRO A 391 -52.54 34.96 17.81
N ARG A 392 -53.56 35.77 18.09
CA ARG A 392 -53.51 37.10 18.73
C ARG A 392 -53.07 37.04 20.18
#